data_AF-A0A7C9R641-F1
#
_entry.id   AF-A0A7C9R641-F1
#
_cell.length_a   1.000
_cell.length_b   1.000
_cell.length_c   1.000
_cell.angle_alpha   90.00
_cell.angle_beta   90.00
_cell.angle_gamma   90.00
#
_symmetry.space_group_name_H-M   'P 1'
#
loop_
_entity.id
_entity.type
_entity.pdbx_description
1 polymer ?
#
loop_
_entity_poly.entity_id
_entity_poly.type
_entity_poly.pdbx_seq_one_letter_code
_entity_poly.pdbx_strand_id
1 'polypeptide(L)'
;MASRLDKSPVAIWWRTIDRWFLAAFLSLMGLGIILSFAASPAVAERIGLGSFHFATRQIFFTLPALAVMLAVSFLEAREVRRMALIMLCISLVLMVAVLYIGVEVKGARRWVSFAGVSIQPSEFLKPAFVIVCAWLFAEHARQPDIPGNLFAMILLGVVVTLLVAQPDLGQTMLALGTWGVMFFMAGMPWLWIVVLGALGAGGAVAAYTIFPHVAGRIDRFVTGEGDTFQVDMGREAVINGGWFGVGPGEGTVKRIIPDSHADFVFAVAGEEFGIVLCFAIMFLFAFIVLRGLNTALKEQDDFTRYAVAGLVVVFGFQSVINMGVNLQLMPAKGMTLPFISYGGSSLIAIAISMGMVLALTRKRPEKRKQVGFSGLSQHAMPAE
;
A
#
# COMPACT_ATOMS: atom_id res chain seq x y z
N MET A 1 -5.37 -19.76 26.53
CA MET A 1 -6.12 -18.53 26.88
C MET A 1 -5.29 -17.80 27.94
N ALA A 2 -4.69 -16.64 27.62
CA ALA A 2 -3.85 -15.92 28.58
C ALA A 2 -4.69 -15.43 29.79
N SER A 3 -4.25 -15.77 31.00
CA SER A 3 -4.89 -15.32 32.25
C SER A 3 -4.95 -13.79 32.30
N ARG A 4 -6.05 -13.21 32.80
CA ARG A 4 -6.20 -11.74 32.94
C ARG A 4 -5.13 -11.10 33.83
N LEU A 5 -4.47 -11.91 34.67
CA LEU A 5 -3.40 -11.52 35.58
C LEU A 5 -2.01 -11.49 34.92
N ASP A 6 -1.85 -12.08 33.73
CA ASP A 6 -0.57 -12.05 33.03
C ASP A 6 -0.30 -10.64 32.50
N LYS A 7 0.81 -10.04 32.97
CA LYS A 7 1.28 -8.71 32.58
C LYS A 7 2.43 -8.78 31.57
N SER A 8 2.70 -9.94 30.99
CA SER A 8 3.70 -10.08 29.94
C SER A 8 3.39 -9.14 28.75
N PRO A 9 4.41 -8.56 28.08
CA PRO A 9 4.20 -7.70 26.92
C PRO A 9 3.37 -8.36 25.83
N VAL A 10 3.54 -9.66 25.63
CA VAL A 10 2.79 -10.47 24.66
C VAL A 10 1.32 -10.63 25.07
N ALA A 11 1.03 -10.90 26.34
CA ALA A 11 -0.36 -11.02 26.83
C ALA A 11 -1.10 -9.68 26.79
N ILE A 12 -0.40 -8.56 27.03
CA ILE A 12 -0.98 -7.21 26.87
C ILE A 12 -1.24 -6.93 25.39
N TRP A 13 -0.26 -7.19 24.53
CA TRP A 13 -0.40 -7.02 23.09
C TRP A 13 -1.58 -7.81 22.53
N TRP A 14 -1.70 -9.10 22.85
CA TRP A 14 -2.79 -9.96 22.36
C TRP A 14 -4.19 -9.52 22.83
N ARG A 15 -4.28 -8.85 23.98
CA ARG A 15 -5.54 -8.30 24.50
C ARG A 15 -5.91 -6.97 23.88
N THR A 16 -4.93 -6.20 23.42
CA THR A 16 -5.12 -4.80 22.98
C THR A 16 -5.15 -4.64 21.46
N ILE A 17 -4.54 -5.57 20.72
CA ILE A 17 -4.51 -5.55 19.26
C ILE A 17 -5.89 -5.76 18.65
N ASP A 18 -6.13 -5.13 17.49
CA ASP A 18 -7.30 -5.42 16.68
C ASP A 18 -7.15 -6.77 15.95
N ARG A 19 -7.81 -7.79 16.51
CA ARG A 19 -7.77 -9.17 16.00
C ARG A 19 -8.41 -9.31 14.62
N TRP A 20 -9.35 -8.43 14.26
CA TRP A 20 -9.99 -8.48 12.96
C TRP A 20 -9.05 -8.01 11.85
N PHE A 21 -8.24 -6.97 12.12
CA PHE A 21 -7.17 -6.58 11.19
C PHE A 21 -6.13 -7.68 11.06
N LEU A 22 -5.67 -8.22 12.19
CA LEU A 22 -4.69 -9.31 12.17
C LEU A 22 -5.20 -10.52 11.37
N ALA A 23 -6.44 -10.94 11.60
CA ALA A 23 -7.06 -12.03 10.85
C ALA A 23 -7.14 -11.71 9.35
N ALA A 24 -7.59 -10.52 8.97
CA ALA A 24 -7.69 -10.13 7.57
C ALA A 24 -6.33 -10.09 6.85
N PHE A 25 -5.29 -9.57 7.51
CA PHE A 25 -3.92 -9.58 6.95
C PHE A 25 -3.38 -11.00 6.80
N LEU A 26 -3.56 -11.85 7.80
CA LEU A 26 -3.16 -13.26 7.73
C LEU A 26 -3.92 -14.02 6.63
N SER A 27 -5.22 -13.74 6.44
CA SER A 27 -6.01 -14.30 5.35
C SER A 27 -5.46 -13.88 3.98
N LEU A 28 -5.12 -12.60 3.79
CA LEU A 28 -4.52 -12.14 2.53
C LEU A 28 -3.14 -12.76 2.28
N MET A 29 -2.28 -12.88 3.30
CA MET A 29 -0.99 -13.54 3.18
C MET A 29 -1.14 -15.03 2.83
N GLY A 30 -2.09 -15.72 3.47
CA GLY A 30 -2.41 -17.11 3.18
C GLY A 30 -2.93 -17.31 1.75
N LEU A 31 -3.83 -16.44 1.29
CA LEU A 31 -4.31 -16.42 -0.09
C LEU A 31 -3.17 -16.16 -1.08
N GLY A 32 -2.25 -15.24 -0.75
CA GLY A 32 -1.06 -14.97 -1.56
C GLY A 32 -0.16 -16.20 -1.73
N ILE A 33 0.05 -16.98 -0.66
CA ILE A 33 0.80 -18.24 -0.75
C ILE A 33 0.07 -19.23 -1.68
N ILE A 34 -1.23 -19.44 -1.46
CA ILE A 34 -2.04 -20.37 -2.26
C ILE A 34 -2.00 -20.01 -3.75
N LEU A 35 -2.22 -18.73 -4.07
CA LEU A 35 -2.22 -18.23 -5.46
C LEU A 35 -0.80 -18.26 -6.07
N SER A 36 0.24 -18.09 -5.27
CA SER A 36 1.62 -18.23 -5.76
C SER A 36 1.95 -19.67 -6.15
N PHE A 37 1.38 -20.68 -5.48
CA PHE A 37 1.53 -22.08 -5.88
C PHE A 37 0.81 -22.39 -7.19
N ALA A 38 -0.35 -21.78 -7.42
CA ALA A 38 -1.11 -21.91 -8.67
C ALA A 38 -0.37 -21.30 -9.88
N ALA A 39 0.22 -20.11 -9.70
CA ALA A 39 0.87 -19.36 -10.76
C ALA A 39 2.32 -19.78 -11.07
N SER A 40 3.07 -20.31 -10.08
CA SER A 40 4.51 -20.59 -10.19
C SER A 40 4.91 -21.59 -11.30
N PRO A 41 4.23 -22.74 -11.49
CA PRO A 41 4.68 -23.77 -12.44
C PRO A 41 4.74 -23.28 -13.90
N ALA A 42 3.72 -22.54 -14.34
CA ALA A 42 3.60 -22.06 -15.71
C ALA A 42 4.69 -21.06 -16.11
N VAL A 43 5.11 -20.20 -15.18
CA VAL A 43 6.16 -19.20 -15.42
C VAL A 43 7.55 -19.81 -15.28
N ALA A 44 7.73 -20.69 -14.29
CA ALA A 44 9.01 -21.33 -14.03
C ALA A 44 9.47 -22.23 -15.19
N GLU A 45 8.54 -23.01 -15.77
CA GLU A 45 8.82 -23.86 -16.93
C GLU A 45 9.25 -23.05 -18.16
N ARG A 46 8.65 -21.87 -18.38
CA ARG A 46 9.00 -20.95 -19.48
C ARG A 46 10.41 -20.36 -19.37
N ILE A 47 10.90 -20.17 -18.15
CA ILE A 47 12.21 -19.54 -17.87
C ILE A 47 13.28 -20.61 -17.55
N GLY A 48 12.93 -21.90 -17.61
CA GLY A 48 13.84 -23.01 -17.30
C GLY A 48 14.20 -23.12 -15.81
N LEU A 49 13.35 -22.59 -14.92
CA LEU A 49 13.50 -22.69 -13.47
C LEU A 49 12.66 -23.85 -12.92
N GLY A 50 13.01 -24.34 -11.72
CA GLY A 50 12.21 -25.37 -11.06
C GLY A 50 10.78 -24.90 -10.83
N SER A 51 9.78 -25.76 -11.07
CA SER A 51 8.34 -25.43 -11.13
C SER A 51 7.82 -24.62 -9.94
N PHE A 52 8.40 -24.77 -8.75
CA PHE A 52 7.99 -24.09 -7.53
C PHE A 52 8.87 -22.89 -7.14
N HIS A 53 9.78 -22.44 -8.00
CA HIS A 53 10.75 -21.39 -7.65
C HIS A 53 10.11 -20.12 -7.07
N PHE A 54 9.06 -19.62 -7.70
CA PHE A 54 8.37 -18.39 -7.25
C PHE A 54 7.56 -18.62 -5.98
N ALA A 55 6.90 -19.78 -5.85
CA ALA A 55 6.19 -20.18 -4.64
C ALA A 55 7.13 -20.33 -3.43
N THR A 56 8.29 -20.98 -3.61
CA THR A 56 9.30 -21.11 -2.56
C THR A 56 9.81 -19.74 -2.11
N ARG A 57 10.08 -18.82 -3.05
CA ARG A 57 10.48 -17.45 -2.71
C ARG A 57 9.35 -16.68 -2.02
N GLN A 58 8.10 -16.83 -2.44
CA GLN A 58 6.96 -16.18 -1.78
C GLN A 58 6.89 -16.60 -0.30
N ILE A 59 6.99 -17.90 0.00
CA ILE A 59 7.02 -18.39 1.39
C ILE A 59 8.22 -17.82 2.14
N PHE A 60 9.39 -17.84 1.51
CA PHE A 60 10.63 -17.32 2.09
C PHE A 60 10.53 -15.84 2.47
N PHE A 61 9.84 -15.01 1.68
CA PHE A 61 9.61 -13.60 2.02
C PHE A 61 8.41 -13.38 2.95
N THR A 62 7.41 -14.28 2.93
CA THR A 62 6.21 -14.15 3.76
C THR A 62 6.51 -14.36 5.25
N LEU A 63 7.42 -15.27 5.60
CA LEU A 63 7.80 -15.49 7.00
C LEU A 63 8.49 -14.26 7.63
N PRO A 64 9.53 -13.65 7.02
CA PRO A 64 10.08 -12.38 7.47
C PRO A 64 9.06 -11.25 7.46
N ALA A 65 8.19 -11.17 6.45
CA ALA A 65 7.13 -10.16 6.41
C ALA A 65 6.19 -10.29 7.62
N LEU A 66 5.78 -11.50 7.97
CA LEU A 66 4.96 -11.75 9.15
C LEU A 66 5.70 -11.34 10.43
N ALA A 67 6.97 -11.73 10.56
CA ALA A 67 7.79 -11.36 11.71
C ALA A 67 7.93 -9.83 11.84
N VAL A 68 8.16 -9.12 10.73
CA VAL A 68 8.26 -7.65 10.69
C VAL A 68 6.92 -7.01 11.05
N MET A 69 5.80 -7.47 10.49
CA MET A 69 4.47 -6.96 10.81
C MET A 69 4.17 -7.10 12.31
N LEU A 70 4.46 -8.27 12.88
CA LEU A 70 4.28 -8.53 14.30
C LEU A 70 5.21 -7.65 15.14
N ALA A 71 6.50 -7.56 14.81
CA ALA A 71 7.46 -6.72 15.52
C ALA A 71 7.05 -5.23 15.53
N VAL A 72 6.68 -4.69 14.37
CA VAL A 72 6.23 -3.29 14.25
C VAL A 72 4.93 -3.07 15.04
N SER A 73 4.04 -4.06 15.11
CA SER A 73 2.81 -3.96 15.90
C SER A 73 3.02 -3.84 17.42
N PHE A 74 4.23 -4.12 17.92
CA PHE A 74 4.60 -3.87 19.32
C PHE A 74 4.90 -2.39 19.61
N LEU A 75 5.26 -1.61 18.58
CA LEU A 75 5.70 -0.23 18.73
C LEU A 75 4.62 0.70 19.26
N GLU A 76 5.08 1.80 19.85
CA GLU A 76 4.25 2.93 20.24
C GLU A 76 4.12 4.00 19.16
N ALA A 77 3.10 4.86 19.24
CA ALA A 77 2.89 5.94 18.28
C ALA A 77 4.13 6.83 18.10
N ARG A 78 4.90 7.08 19.19
CA ARG A 78 6.16 7.83 19.13
C ARG A 78 7.25 7.07 18.37
N GLU A 79 7.35 5.78 18.58
CA GLU A 79 8.35 4.92 17.92
C GLU A 79 8.00 4.72 16.44
N VAL A 80 6.71 4.56 16.12
CA VAL A 80 6.21 4.54 14.74
C VAL A 80 6.60 5.81 14.00
N ARG A 81 6.44 6.99 14.61
CA ARG A 81 6.90 8.26 14.01
C ARG A 81 8.41 8.30 13.77
N ARG A 82 9.22 7.90 14.76
CA ARG A 82 10.68 7.88 14.64
C ARG A 82 11.14 6.92 13.54
N MET A 83 10.59 5.71 13.53
CA MET A 83 10.88 4.70 12.51
C MET A 83 10.48 5.18 11.12
N ALA A 84 9.30 5.78 10.98
CA ALA A 84 8.84 6.34 9.70
C ALA A 84 9.73 7.49 9.22
N LEU A 85 10.20 8.38 10.10
CA LEU A 85 11.10 9.47 9.71
C LEU A 85 12.45 8.93 9.21
N ILE A 86 13.03 7.96 9.92
CA ILE A 86 14.28 7.30 9.50
C ILE A 86 14.06 6.59 8.15
N MET A 87 12.97 5.85 8.02
CA MET A 87 12.59 5.15 6.79
C MET A 87 12.36 6.12 5.63
N LEU A 88 11.76 7.28 5.88
CA LEU A 88 11.57 8.34 4.89
C LEU A 88 12.91 8.86 4.38
N CYS A 89 13.80 9.27 5.29
CA CYS A 89 15.11 9.81 4.94
C CYS A 89 15.93 8.78 4.14
N ILE A 90 15.99 7.53 4.61
CA ILE A 90 16.69 6.46 3.89
C ILE A 90 16.07 6.24 2.52
N SER A 91 14.74 6.17 2.41
CA SER A 91 14.06 5.93 1.14
C SER A 91 14.29 7.08 0.15
N LEU A 92 14.23 8.34 0.60
CA LEU A 92 14.51 9.51 -0.24
C LEU A 92 15.96 9.49 -0.76
N VAL A 93 16.94 9.23 0.10
CA VAL A 93 18.35 9.10 -0.30
C VAL A 93 18.52 7.97 -1.32
N LEU A 94 17.92 6.81 -1.07
CA LEU A 94 18.00 5.68 -2.00
C LEU A 94 17.29 5.98 -3.32
N MET A 95 16.17 6.70 -3.31
CA MET A 95 15.49 7.10 -4.55
C MET A 95 16.33 8.04 -5.41
N VAL A 96 17.06 8.97 -4.78
CA VAL A 96 18.03 9.80 -5.50
C VAL A 96 19.16 8.94 -6.03
N ALA A 97 19.71 8.04 -5.21
CA ALA A 97 20.81 7.16 -5.62
C ALA A 97 20.44 6.25 -6.80
N VAL A 98 19.19 5.76 -6.85
CA VAL A 98 18.67 4.92 -7.94
C VAL A 98 18.71 5.63 -9.30
N LEU A 99 18.56 6.96 -9.36
CA LEU A 99 18.64 7.69 -10.63
C LEU A 99 20.03 7.55 -11.28
N TYR A 100 21.09 7.43 -10.46
CA TYR A 100 22.47 7.36 -10.92
C TYR A 100 23.00 5.92 -11.00
N ILE A 101 22.70 5.10 -10.00
CA ILE A 101 23.31 3.77 -9.77
C ILE A 101 22.27 2.63 -9.90
N GLY A 102 20.99 2.96 -10.08
CA GLY A 102 19.92 1.97 -10.15
C GLY A 102 20.03 1.06 -11.37
N VAL A 103 19.60 -0.18 -11.18
CA VAL A 103 19.52 -1.16 -12.27
C VAL A 103 18.32 -0.82 -13.15
N GLU A 104 18.54 -0.77 -14.46
CA GLU A 104 17.48 -0.51 -15.43
C GLU A 104 16.69 -1.80 -15.68
N VAL A 105 15.40 -1.77 -15.33
CA VAL A 105 14.47 -2.88 -15.56
C VAL A 105 13.28 -2.32 -16.31
N LYS A 106 12.99 -2.86 -17.50
CA LYS A 106 11.88 -2.41 -18.38
C LYS A 106 11.93 -0.90 -18.71
N GLY A 107 13.14 -0.37 -18.94
CA GLY A 107 13.34 1.04 -19.33
C GLY A 107 13.22 2.06 -18.18
N ALA A 108 13.21 1.61 -16.92
CA ALA A 108 13.22 2.50 -15.77
C ALA A 108 14.20 2.01 -14.69
N ARG A 109 14.96 2.95 -14.12
CA ARG A 109 15.82 2.72 -12.95
C ARG A 109 15.00 2.94 -11.69
N ARG A 110 14.54 1.84 -11.08
CA ARG A 110 13.69 1.87 -9.87
C ARG A 110 14.20 0.99 -8.73
N TRP A 111 15.18 0.14 -9.03
CA TRP A 111 15.62 -0.93 -8.14
C TRP A 111 17.10 -0.77 -7.79
N VAL A 112 17.42 -0.95 -6.52
CA VAL A 112 18.78 -1.14 -6.03
C VAL A 112 18.98 -2.63 -5.77
N SER A 113 19.89 -3.26 -6.49
CA SER A 113 20.31 -4.62 -6.20
C SER A 113 21.49 -4.60 -5.22
N PHE A 114 21.32 -5.17 -4.03
CA PHE A 114 22.39 -5.35 -3.06
C PHE A 114 22.44 -6.81 -2.61
N ALA A 115 23.61 -7.44 -2.70
CA ALA A 115 23.85 -8.82 -2.25
C ALA A 115 22.81 -9.86 -2.76
N GLY A 116 22.38 -9.74 -4.02
CA GLY A 116 21.40 -10.65 -4.62
C GLY A 116 19.93 -10.38 -4.26
N VAL A 117 19.65 -9.35 -3.46
CA VAL A 117 18.30 -8.87 -3.14
C VAL A 117 18.03 -7.57 -3.88
N SER A 118 16.91 -7.50 -4.59
CA SER A 118 16.45 -6.28 -5.25
C SER A 118 15.49 -5.54 -4.35
N ILE A 119 15.80 -4.28 -4.04
CA ILE A 119 15.01 -3.41 -3.17
C ILE A 119 14.50 -2.25 -4.00
N GLN A 120 13.17 -2.04 -3.97
CA GLN A 120 12.53 -0.87 -4.54
C GLN A 120 12.30 0.18 -3.42
N PRO A 121 13.02 1.31 -3.41
CA PRO A 121 12.91 2.30 -2.33
C PRO A 121 11.52 2.94 -2.21
N SER A 122 10.81 3.11 -3.33
CA SER A 122 9.46 3.69 -3.34
C SER A 122 8.44 2.86 -2.54
N GLU A 123 8.67 1.55 -2.38
CA GLU A 123 7.80 0.69 -1.57
C GLU A 123 7.86 1.07 -0.08
N PHE A 124 9.05 1.35 0.44
CA PHE A 124 9.27 1.77 1.83
C PHE A 124 8.95 3.25 2.07
N LEU A 125 9.09 4.08 1.02
CA LEU A 125 8.70 5.48 1.05
C LEU A 125 7.21 5.65 1.38
N LYS A 126 6.32 4.82 0.81
CA LYS A 126 4.86 4.94 0.97
C LYS A 126 4.39 5.01 2.43
N PRO A 127 4.62 4.00 3.28
CA PRO A 127 4.19 4.07 4.68
C PRO A 127 4.90 5.17 5.46
N ALA A 128 6.18 5.45 5.14
CA ALA A 128 6.94 6.52 5.78
C ALA A 128 6.33 7.90 5.51
N PHE A 129 6.06 8.17 4.23
CA PHE A 129 5.43 9.40 3.74
C PHE A 129 4.09 9.63 4.41
N VAL A 130 3.22 8.61 4.47
CA VAL A 130 1.93 8.70 5.14
C VAL A 130 2.07 9.07 6.61
N ILE A 131 2.94 8.38 7.36
CA ILE A 131 3.11 8.69 8.79
C ILE A 131 3.67 10.10 9.01
N VAL A 132 4.64 10.53 8.20
CA VAL A 132 5.24 11.87 8.34
C VAL A 132 4.23 12.96 7.95
N CYS A 133 3.47 12.80 6.87
CA CYS A 133 2.38 13.72 6.52
C CYS A 133 1.30 13.77 7.61
N ALA A 134 0.91 12.63 8.16
CA ALA A 134 -0.05 12.56 9.27
C ALA A 134 0.45 13.33 10.50
N TRP A 135 1.74 13.23 10.80
CA TRP A 135 2.36 13.99 11.88
C TRP A 135 2.38 15.50 11.59
N LEU A 136 2.77 15.91 10.38
CA LEU A 136 2.79 17.32 9.98
C LEU A 136 1.41 17.97 10.03
N PHE A 137 0.37 17.27 9.56
CA PHE A 137 -1.02 17.74 9.63
C PHE A 137 -1.52 17.82 11.08
N ALA A 138 -1.19 16.82 11.91
CA ALA A 138 -1.54 16.84 13.33
C ALA A 138 -0.82 17.95 14.10
N GLU A 139 0.43 18.26 13.76
CA GLU A 139 1.18 19.34 14.41
C GLU A 139 0.58 20.71 14.06
N HIS A 140 0.21 20.93 12.80
CA HIS A 140 -0.47 22.17 12.38
C HIS A 140 -1.83 22.34 13.07
N ALA A 141 -2.60 21.27 13.22
CA ALA A 141 -3.87 21.30 13.93
C ALA A 141 -3.71 21.65 15.43
N ARG A 142 -2.59 21.25 16.05
CA ARG A 142 -2.28 21.54 17.45
C ARG A 142 -1.69 22.95 17.66
N GLN A 143 -0.82 23.38 16.75
CA GLN A 143 -0.10 24.65 16.81
C GLN A 143 -0.14 25.29 15.42
N PRO A 144 -1.13 26.17 15.15
CA PRO A 144 -1.29 26.81 13.84
C PRO A 144 -0.07 27.62 13.38
N ASP A 145 0.73 28.12 14.32
CA ASP A 145 1.98 28.85 14.05
C ASP A 145 3.05 27.98 13.37
N ILE A 146 2.98 26.66 13.55
CA ILE A 146 3.85 25.72 12.85
C ILE A 146 3.24 25.47 11.47
N PRO A 147 3.95 25.78 10.37
CA PRO A 147 3.43 25.63 9.01
C PRO A 147 3.49 24.16 8.55
N GLY A 148 2.91 23.24 9.32
CA GLY A 148 2.93 21.79 9.04
C GLY A 148 2.31 21.44 7.68
N ASN A 149 1.25 22.15 7.27
CA ASN A 149 0.66 21.98 5.94
C ASN A 149 1.64 22.35 4.80
N LEU A 150 2.43 23.41 4.97
CA LEU A 150 3.44 23.81 4.00
C LEU A 150 4.54 22.75 3.89
N PHE A 151 5.03 22.25 5.03
CA PHE A 151 6.02 21.17 5.02
C PHE A 151 5.47 19.87 4.39
N ALA A 152 4.19 19.56 4.60
CA ALA A 152 3.55 18.41 3.96
C ALA A 152 3.42 18.60 2.44
N MET A 153 3.17 19.82 1.95
CA MET A 153 3.15 20.15 0.52
C MET A 153 4.56 20.08 -0.10
N ILE A 154 5.58 20.59 0.60
CA ILE A 154 6.98 20.49 0.15
C ILE A 154 7.40 19.02 0.06
N LEU A 155 7.06 18.22 1.08
CA LEU A 155 7.36 16.79 1.08
C LEU A 155 6.67 16.06 -0.08
N LEU A 156 5.40 16.40 -0.36
CA LEU A 156 4.70 15.87 -1.54
C LEU A 156 5.44 16.25 -2.83
N GLY A 157 5.83 17.52 -2.99
CA GLY A 157 6.58 17.98 -4.15
C GLY A 157 7.87 17.18 -4.37
N VAL A 158 8.68 17.01 -3.33
CA VAL A 158 9.91 16.21 -3.38
C VAL A 158 9.62 14.77 -3.80
N VAL A 159 8.64 14.12 -3.17
CA VAL A 159 8.28 12.73 -3.48
C VAL A 159 7.79 12.58 -4.92
N VAL A 160 6.89 13.45 -5.38
CA VAL A 160 6.35 13.43 -6.75
C VAL A 160 7.46 13.67 -7.77
N THR A 161 8.34 14.66 -7.56
CA THR A 161 9.46 14.93 -8.46
C THR A 161 10.37 13.72 -8.60
N LEU A 162 10.72 13.05 -7.49
CA LEU A 162 11.58 11.86 -7.54
C LEU A 162 10.90 10.68 -8.23
N LEU A 163 9.60 10.46 -8.00
CA LEU A 163 8.86 9.37 -8.65
C LEU A 163 8.71 9.60 -10.16
N VAL A 164 8.40 10.83 -10.57
CA VAL A 164 8.32 11.21 -11.99
C VAL A 164 9.68 11.09 -12.67
N ALA A 165 10.78 11.44 -11.99
CA ALA A 165 12.13 11.25 -12.48
C ALA A 165 12.53 9.77 -12.67
N GLN A 166 11.86 8.83 -11.98
CA GLN A 166 12.02 7.37 -12.11
C GLN A 166 11.01 6.72 -13.08
N PRO A 167 10.48 7.50 -14.03
CA PRO A 167 9.22 7.28 -14.73
C PRO A 167 8.12 6.47 -14.00
N ASP A 168 7.94 6.59 -12.68
CA ASP A 168 6.99 5.80 -11.89
C ASP A 168 5.64 6.50 -11.68
N LEU A 169 4.82 6.48 -12.72
CA LEU A 169 3.48 7.07 -12.68
C LEU A 169 2.52 6.36 -11.71
N GLY A 170 2.71 5.05 -11.47
CA GLY A 170 1.81 4.29 -10.60
C GLY A 170 1.92 4.75 -9.15
N GLN A 171 3.16 4.80 -8.66
CA GLN A 171 3.45 5.27 -7.31
C GLN A 171 3.17 6.77 -7.17
N THR A 172 3.39 7.57 -8.23
CA THR A 172 3.06 9.02 -8.23
C THR A 172 1.57 9.26 -8.01
N MET A 173 0.71 8.57 -8.77
CA MET A 173 -0.75 8.68 -8.63
C MET A 173 -1.21 8.21 -7.25
N LEU A 174 -0.60 7.13 -6.73
CA LEU A 174 -0.92 6.61 -5.41
C LEU A 174 -0.57 7.60 -4.29
N ALA A 175 0.61 8.22 -4.35
CA ALA A 175 1.07 9.22 -3.39
C ALA A 175 0.18 10.47 -3.42
N LEU A 176 -0.12 11.00 -4.61
CA LEU A 176 -1.02 12.15 -4.79
C LEU A 176 -2.42 11.85 -4.27
N GLY A 177 -3.00 10.70 -4.65
CA GLY A 177 -4.33 10.31 -4.20
C GLY A 177 -4.41 10.17 -2.69
N THR A 178 -3.44 9.48 -2.08
CA THR A 178 -3.41 9.26 -0.64
C THR A 178 -3.21 10.58 0.11
N TRP A 179 -2.26 11.41 -0.33
CA TRP A 179 -2.04 12.73 0.27
C TRP A 179 -3.28 13.60 0.15
N GLY A 180 -3.97 13.59 -1.00
CA GLY A 180 -5.21 14.35 -1.21
C GLY A 180 -6.33 13.94 -0.25
N VAL A 181 -6.51 12.64 -0.02
CA VAL A 181 -7.46 12.14 0.99
C VAL A 181 -7.07 12.58 2.39
N MET A 182 -5.79 12.47 2.78
CA MET A 182 -5.32 12.91 4.09
C MET A 182 -5.47 14.43 4.28
N PHE A 183 -5.19 15.21 3.24
CA PHE A 183 -5.34 16.66 3.24
C PHE A 183 -6.79 17.09 3.38
N PHE A 184 -7.72 16.39 2.72
CA PHE A 184 -9.16 16.57 2.92
C PHE A 184 -9.56 16.25 4.36
N MET A 185 -9.08 15.12 4.90
CA MET A 185 -9.35 14.74 6.30
C MET A 185 -8.81 15.73 7.32
N ALA A 186 -7.73 16.45 6.99
CA ALA A 186 -7.17 17.51 7.83
C ALA A 186 -8.04 18.78 7.89
N GLY A 187 -9.17 18.83 7.18
CA GLY A 187 -10.13 19.94 7.23
C GLY A 187 -9.75 21.14 6.35
N MET A 188 -8.86 20.95 5.37
CA MET A 188 -8.43 22.02 4.48
C MET A 188 -9.54 22.43 3.49
N PRO A 189 -9.59 23.72 3.08
CA PRO A 189 -10.61 24.19 2.14
C PRO A 189 -10.64 23.37 0.85
N TRP A 190 -11.85 22.98 0.41
CA TRP A 190 -12.06 22.21 -0.82
C TRP A 190 -11.43 22.86 -2.06
N LEU A 191 -11.28 24.19 -2.06
CA LEU A 191 -10.60 24.95 -3.11
C LEU A 191 -9.18 24.43 -3.37
N TRP A 192 -8.42 24.11 -2.32
CA TRP A 192 -7.06 23.57 -2.47
C TRP A 192 -7.05 22.18 -3.08
N ILE A 193 -8.07 21.37 -2.80
CA ILE A 193 -8.23 20.05 -3.43
C ILE A 193 -8.53 20.21 -4.92
N VAL A 194 -9.37 21.19 -5.29
CA VAL A 194 -9.64 21.51 -6.70
C VAL A 194 -8.39 22.02 -7.40
N VAL A 195 -7.63 22.92 -6.77
CA VAL A 195 -6.36 23.43 -7.33
C VAL A 195 -5.36 22.29 -7.53
N LEU A 196 -5.19 21.42 -6.54
CA LEU A 196 -4.29 20.28 -6.66
C LEU A 196 -4.78 19.23 -7.66
N GLY A 197 -6.10 19.03 -7.76
CA GLY A 197 -6.72 18.20 -8.78
C GLY A 197 -6.49 18.75 -10.19
N ALA A 198 -6.63 20.06 -10.37
CA ALA A 198 -6.35 20.75 -11.63
C ALA A 198 -4.86 20.70 -11.98
N LEU A 199 -3.96 20.89 -11.01
CA LEU A 199 -2.51 20.72 -11.20
C LEU A 199 -2.16 19.27 -11.55
N GLY A 200 -2.79 18.29 -10.91
CA GLY A 200 -2.63 16.87 -11.23
C GLY A 200 -3.10 16.53 -12.64
N ALA A 201 -4.25 17.05 -13.06
CA ALA A 201 -4.77 16.89 -14.41
C ALA A 201 -3.86 17.58 -15.44
N GLY A 202 -3.43 18.81 -15.17
CA GLY A 202 -2.46 19.53 -16.00
C GLY A 202 -1.13 18.79 -16.11
N GLY A 203 -0.64 18.23 -15.00
CA GLY A 203 0.55 17.39 -14.96
C GLY A 203 0.39 16.10 -15.77
N ALA A 204 -0.79 15.48 -15.76
CA ALA A 204 -1.09 14.31 -16.59
C ALA A 204 -1.10 14.66 -18.10
N VAL A 205 -1.69 15.80 -18.47
CA VAL A 205 -1.68 16.31 -19.86
C VAL A 205 -0.25 16.64 -20.29
N ALA A 206 0.53 17.32 -19.46
CA ALA A 206 1.93 17.60 -19.73
C ALA A 206 2.74 16.30 -19.85
N ALA A 207 2.48 15.31 -18.99
CA ALA A 207 3.16 14.03 -19.08
C ALA A 207 2.82 13.28 -20.37
N TYR A 208 1.57 13.34 -20.83
CA TYR A 208 1.13 12.79 -22.11
C TYR A 208 1.87 13.44 -23.29
N THR A 209 2.03 14.76 -23.29
CA THR A 209 2.69 15.46 -24.41
C THR A 209 4.21 15.38 -24.39
N ILE A 210 4.83 15.34 -23.20
CA ILE A 210 6.29 15.40 -23.04
C ILE A 210 6.93 14.02 -23.10
N PHE A 211 6.28 12.99 -22.54
CA PHE A 211 6.86 11.66 -22.39
C PHE A 211 6.21 10.64 -23.33
N PRO A 212 6.90 10.21 -24.42
CA PRO A 212 6.34 9.26 -25.39
C PRO A 212 5.90 7.93 -24.77
N HIS A 213 6.58 7.47 -23.71
CA HIS A 213 6.20 6.24 -23.00
C HIS A 213 4.88 6.36 -22.23
N VAL A 214 4.48 7.58 -21.83
CA VAL A 214 3.20 7.86 -21.16
C VAL A 214 2.10 7.93 -22.20
N ALA A 215 2.33 8.69 -23.28
CA ALA A 215 1.45 8.76 -24.44
C ALA A 215 1.09 7.37 -24.93
N GLY A 216 2.11 6.55 -25.23
CA GLY A 216 1.89 5.20 -25.73
C GLY A 216 1.12 4.29 -24.75
N ARG A 217 1.12 4.53 -23.44
CA ARG A 217 0.26 3.76 -22.50
C ARG A 217 -1.19 4.23 -22.52
N ILE A 218 -1.42 5.54 -22.65
CA ILE A 218 -2.76 6.14 -22.71
C ILE A 218 -3.38 5.82 -24.07
N ASP A 219 -2.64 6.02 -25.16
CA ASP A 219 -3.10 5.73 -26.52
C ASP A 219 -3.48 4.27 -26.68
N ARG A 220 -2.62 3.34 -26.23
CA ARG A 220 -2.95 1.89 -26.21
C ARG A 220 -4.22 1.57 -25.43
N PHE A 221 -4.45 2.24 -24.29
CA PHE A 221 -5.64 2.02 -23.48
C PHE A 221 -6.92 2.57 -24.13
N VAL A 222 -6.84 3.73 -24.77
CA VAL A 222 -8.01 4.41 -25.38
C VAL A 222 -8.35 3.83 -26.74
N THR A 223 -7.35 3.57 -27.58
CA THR A 223 -7.54 3.11 -28.96
C THR A 223 -7.63 1.59 -29.07
N GLY A 224 -7.06 0.85 -28.11
CA GLY A 224 -6.90 -0.60 -28.22
C GLY A 224 -5.89 -1.03 -29.29
N GLU A 225 -5.17 -0.09 -29.92
CA GLU A 225 -4.17 -0.39 -30.96
C GLU A 225 -2.77 -0.44 -30.34
N GLY A 226 -2.03 -1.52 -30.61
CA GLY A 226 -0.65 -1.75 -30.14
C GLY A 226 -0.48 -3.02 -29.31
N ASP A 227 0.66 -3.16 -28.61
CA ASP A 227 0.92 -4.31 -27.72
C ASP A 227 0.16 -4.16 -26.38
N THR A 228 -1.13 -4.48 -26.41
CA THR A 228 -2.06 -4.55 -25.26
C THR A 228 -2.19 -5.96 -24.69
N PHE A 229 -1.41 -6.90 -25.23
CA PHE A 229 -1.49 -8.34 -25.01
C PHE A 229 -1.65 -8.73 -23.53
N GLN A 230 -0.88 -8.12 -22.62
CA GLN A 230 -0.94 -8.45 -21.20
C GLN A 230 -2.30 -8.13 -20.55
N VAL A 231 -2.88 -6.99 -20.92
CA VAL A 231 -4.13 -6.50 -20.34
C VAL A 231 -5.33 -7.24 -20.94
N ASP A 232 -5.30 -7.47 -22.26
CA ASP A 232 -6.35 -8.21 -22.97
C ASP A 232 -6.43 -9.65 -22.48
N MET A 233 -5.27 -10.32 -22.36
CA MET A 233 -5.19 -11.66 -21.82
C MET A 233 -5.64 -11.70 -20.35
N GLY A 234 -5.31 -10.68 -19.54
CA GLY A 234 -5.78 -10.59 -18.15
C GLY A 234 -7.32 -10.55 -18.05
N ARG A 235 -7.96 -9.78 -18.94
CA ARG A 235 -9.42 -9.73 -19.06
C ARG A 235 -9.99 -11.07 -19.53
N GLU A 236 -9.37 -11.69 -20.54
CA GLU A 236 -9.80 -12.97 -21.09
C GLU A 236 -9.70 -14.11 -20.06
N ALA A 237 -8.66 -14.12 -19.22
CA ALA A 237 -8.52 -15.04 -18.09
C ALA A 237 -9.75 -15.01 -17.17
N VAL A 238 -10.20 -13.82 -16.79
CA VAL A 238 -11.38 -13.66 -15.91
C VAL A 238 -12.66 -14.12 -16.60
N ILE A 239 -12.78 -13.89 -17.91
CA ILE A 239 -13.93 -14.37 -18.70
C ILE A 239 -13.94 -15.90 -18.77
N ASN A 240 -12.79 -16.51 -19.04
CA ASN A 240 -12.65 -17.97 -19.17
C ASN A 240 -12.91 -18.72 -17.86
N GLY A 241 -12.56 -18.12 -16.72
CA GLY A 241 -12.81 -18.72 -15.41
C GLY A 241 -14.29 -18.83 -15.03
N GLY A 242 -15.16 -17.99 -15.59
CA GLY A 242 -16.57 -17.97 -15.22
C GLY A 242 -16.79 -17.79 -13.70
N TRP A 243 -17.84 -18.41 -13.15
CA TRP A 243 -18.18 -18.24 -11.73
C TRP A 243 -17.27 -19.02 -10.77
N PHE A 244 -16.85 -20.22 -11.16
CA PHE A 244 -16.17 -21.19 -10.27
C PHE A 244 -14.74 -21.55 -10.69
N GLY A 245 -14.25 -20.99 -11.80
CA GLY A 245 -12.93 -21.26 -12.33
C GLY A 245 -12.89 -22.52 -13.20
N VAL A 246 -11.80 -22.66 -13.94
CA VAL A 246 -11.52 -23.87 -14.73
C VAL A 246 -10.86 -24.98 -13.92
N GLY A 247 -10.41 -24.67 -12.69
CA GLY A 247 -9.72 -25.59 -11.80
C GLY A 247 -8.28 -25.17 -11.50
N PRO A 248 -7.74 -25.47 -10.30
CA PRO A 248 -6.37 -25.11 -9.94
C PRO A 248 -5.37 -25.76 -10.89
N GLY A 249 -4.45 -24.99 -11.44
CA GLY A 249 -3.43 -25.50 -12.35
C GLY A 249 -3.82 -25.55 -13.82
N GLU A 250 -5.12 -25.61 -14.14
CA GLU A 250 -5.68 -25.78 -15.49
C GLU A 250 -5.80 -24.47 -16.29
N GLY A 251 -5.55 -23.32 -15.64
CA GLY A 251 -5.50 -22.03 -16.32
C GLY A 251 -4.44 -22.00 -17.42
N THR A 252 -4.84 -21.56 -18.61
CA THR A 252 -3.97 -21.51 -19.79
C THR A 252 -3.36 -20.13 -19.98
N VAL A 253 -4.05 -19.07 -19.56
CA VAL A 253 -3.63 -17.68 -19.76
C VAL A 253 -2.35 -17.36 -18.97
N LYS A 254 -2.15 -17.96 -17.80
CA LYS A 254 -0.91 -17.80 -17.02
C LYS A 254 0.38 -18.21 -17.76
N ARG A 255 0.28 -19.09 -18.77
CA ARG A 255 1.41 -19.53 -19.61
C ARG A 255 1.78 -18.48 -20.66
N ILE A 256 0.84 -17.58 -20.95
CA ILE A 256 0.89 -16.65 -22.08
C ILE A 256 1.31 -15.24 -21.58
N ILE A 257 0.80 -14.79 -20.42
CA ILE A 257 1.09 -13.46 -19.86
C ILE A 257 2.49 -13.41 -19.21
N PRO A 258 3.41 -12.52 -19.67
CA PRO A 258 4.63 -12.19 -18.94
C PRO A 258 4.30 -11.55 -17.58
N ASP A 259 5.01 -11.94 -16.51
CA ASP A 259 4.84 -11.44 -15.14
C ASP A 259 3.48 -11.74 -14.47
N SER A 260 2.82 -12.83 -14.88
CA SER A 260 1.55 -13.30 -14.29
C SER A 260 1.59 -13.54 -12.77
N HIS A 261 2.77 -13.85 -12.22
CA HIS A 261 3.02 -14.06 -10.81
C HIS A 261 3.14 -12.78 -9.97
N ALA A 262 3.33 -11.62 -10.60
CA ALA A 262 3.48 -10.32 -9.94
C ALA A 262 2.29 -9.41 -10.22
N ASP A 263 2.14 -8.93 -11.44
CA ASP A 263 1.18 -7.87 -11.76
C ASP A 263 -0.23 -8.40 -12.06
N PHE A 264 -0.34 -9.65 -12.55
CA PHE A 264 -1.59 -10.26 -13.02
C PHE A 264 -2.11 -11.44 -12.19
N VAL A 265 -1.70 -11.55 -10.92
CA VAL A 265 -2.13 -12.65 -10.04
C VAL A 265 -3.65 -12.66 -9.82
N PHE A 266 -4.30 -11.50 -9.85
CA PHE A 266 -5.76 -11.40 -9.71
C PHE A 266 -6.49 -12.01 -10.91
N ALA A 267 -6.02 -11.78 -12.14
CA ALA A 267 -6.58 -12.40 -13.34
C ALA A 267 -6.39 -13.93 -13.32
N VAL A 268 -5.21 -14.42 -12.94
CA VAL A 268 -4.94 -15.86 -12.79
C VAL A 268 -5.85 -16.50 -11.72
N ALA A 269 -6.06 -15.80 -10.60
CA ALA A 269 -7.00 -16.25 -9.58
C ALA A 269 -8.43 -16.36 -10.11
N GLY A 270 -8.86 -15.40 -10.95
CA GLY A 270 -10.16 -15.42 -11.60
C GLY A 270 -10.31 -16.55 -12.60
N GLU A 271 -9.28 -16.85 -13.39
CA GLU A 271 -9.30 -17.98 -14.34
C GLU A 271 -9.43 -19.32 -13.61
N GLU A 272 -8.59 -19.58 -12.60
CA GLU A 272 -8.49 -20.89 -11.98
C GLU A 272 -9.56 -21.16 -10.92
N PHE A 273 -9.95 -20.15 -10.15
CA PHE A 273 -10.86 -20.28 -9.00
C PHE A 273 -12.18 -19.53 -9.19
N GLY A 274 -12.32 -18.77 -10.27
CA GLY A 274 -13.55 -18.09 -10.65
C GLY A 274 -13.77 -16.75 -9.98
N ILE A 275 -14.81 -16.06 -10.45
CA ILE A 275 -15.23 -14.74 -9.98
C ILE A 275 -15.59 -14.74 -8.48
N VAL A 276 -16.07 -15.86 -7.92
CA VAL A 276 -16.40 -15.95 -6.48
C VAL A 276 -15.17 -15.68 -5.61
N LEU A 277 -14.01 -16.23 -5.96
CA LEU A 277 -12.77 -15.95 -5.23
C LEU A 277 -12.35 -14.49 -5.39
N CYS A 278 -12.48 -13.93 -6.61
CA CYS A 278 -12.19 -12.52 -6.86
C CYS A 278 -13.05 -11.60 -5.97
N PHE A 279 -14.34 -11.88 -5.81
CA PHE A 279 -15.22 -11.14 -4.90
C PHE A 279 -14.80 -11.31 -3.43
N ALA A 280 -14.39 -12.50 -3.01
CA ALA A 280 -13.90 -12.73 -1.65
C ALA A 280 -12.63 -11.91 -1.37
N ILE A 281 -11.69 -11.85 -2.32
CA ILE A 281 -10.49 -11.01 -2.24
C ILE A 281 -10.88 -9.53 -2.16
N MET A 282 -11.73 -9.05 -3.07
CA MET A 282 -12.22 -7.67 -3.05
C MET A 282 -12.89 -7.31 -1.73
N PHE A 283 -13.72 -8.20 -1.18
CA PHE A 283 -14.39 -8.01 0.10
C PHE A 283 -13.39 -7.90 1.26
N LEU A 284 -12.32 -8.71 1.28
CA LEU A 284 -11.27 -8.61 2.30
C LEU A 284 -10.56 -7.24 2.27
N PHE A 285 -10.22 -6.76 1.07
CA PHE A 285 -9.64 -5.42 0.92
C PHE A 285 -10.62 -4.33 1.36
N ALA A 286 -11.88 -4.40 0.93
CA ALA A 286 -12.92 -3.45 1.33
C ALA A 286 -13.13 -3.46 2.85
N PHE A 287 -13.16 -4.63 3.47
CA PHE A 287 -13.28 -4.79 4.91
C PHE A 287 -12.14 -4.09 5.66
N ILE A 288 -10.88 -4.30 5.24
CA ILE A 288 -9.71 -3.65 5.83
C ILE A 288 -9.83 -2.12 5.73
N VAL A 289 -10.13 -1.61 4.53
CA VAL A 289 -10.20 -0.16 4.29
C VAL A 289 -11.33 0.48 5.09
N LEU A 290 -12.55 -0.05 4.98
CA LEU A 290 -13.74 0.50 5.65
C LEU A 290 -13.62 0.42 7.17
N ARG A 291 -13.08 -0.69 7.70
CA ARG A 291 -12.81 -0.82 9.13
C ARG A 291 -11.75 0.19 9.58
N GLY A 292 -10.69 0.38 8.79
CA GLY A 292 -9.61 1.34 9.06
C GLY A 292 -10.11 2.75 9.16
N LEU A 293 -10.90 3.18 8.17
CA LEU A 293 -11.53 4.49 8.14
C LEU A 293 -12.52 4.66 9.31
N ASN A 294 -13.36 3.67 9.60
CA ASN A 294 -14.28 3.72 10.75
C ASN A 294 -13.53 3.79 12.09
N THR A 295 -12.35 3.16 12.18
CA THR A 295 -11.51 3.24 13.38
C THR A 295 -10.86 4.62 13.51
N ALA A 296 -10.34 5.17 12.40
CA ALA A 296 -9.79 6.52 12.36
C ALA A 296 -10.84 7.59 12.74
N LEU A 297 -12.08 7.46 12.25
CA LEU A 297 -13.17 8.39 12.57
C LEU A 297 -13.52 8.46 14.07
N LYS A 298 -13.26 7.37 14.81
CA LYS A 298 -13.52 7.28 16.25
C LYS A 298 -12.32 7.70 17.10
N GLU A 299 -11.18 7.94 16.47
CA GLU A 299 -9.95 8.29 17.16
C GLU A 299 -9.90 9.79 17.45
N GLN A 300 -9.52 10.14 18.69
CA GLN A 300 -9.44 11.53 19.15
C GLN A 300 -8.05 12.14 18.93
N ASP A 301 -7.00 11.32 18.87
CA ASP A 301 -5.66 11.80 18.57
C ASP A 301 -5.51 12.02 17.05
N ASP A 302 -5.37 13.29 16.64
CA ASP A 302 -5.30 13.68 15.23
C ASP A 302 -4.20 12.95 14.46
N PHE A 303 -3.03 12.75 15.07
CA PHE A 303 -1.94 11.99 14.45
C PHE A 303 -2.37 10.56 14.15
N THR A 304 -2.87 9.84 15.15
CA THR A 304 -3.34 8.46 14.99
C THR A 304 -4.48 8.38 13.97
N ARG A 305 -5.41 9.35 13.99
CA ARG A 305 -6.51 9.45 13.02
C ARG A 305 -6.01 9.57 11.58
N TYR A 306 -5.16 10.55 11.28
CA TYR A 306 -4.64 10.77 9.93
C TYR A 306 -3.71 9.63 9.48
N ALA A 307 -2.90 9.09 10.39
CA ALA A 307 -1.98 7.99 10.11
C ALA A 307 -2.72 6.70 9.73
N VAL A 308 -3.69 6.28 10.56
CA VAL A 308 -4.47 5.06 10.28
C VAL A 308 -5.23 5.21 8.97
N ALA A 309 -5.90 6.36 8.76
CA ALA A 309 -6.65 6.59 7.54
C ALA A 309 -5.75 6.61 6.29
N GLY A 310 -4.62 7.32 6.32
CA GLY A 310 -3.68 7.35 5.20
C GLY A 310 -3.11 5.96 4.88
N LEU A 311 -2.77 5.15 5.89
CA LEU A 311 -2.18 3.82 5.70
C LEU A 311 -3.18 2.83 5.09
N VAL A 312 -4.46 2.90 5.48
CA VAL A 312 -5.48 2.03 4.86
C VAL A 312 -5.91 2.55 3.49
N VAL A 313 -5.89 3.86 3.26
CA VAL A 313 -6.19 4.46 1.94
C VAL A 313 -5.12 4.09 0.92
N VAL A 314 -3.83 4.23 1.25
CA VAL A 314 -2.75 3.84 0.33
C VAL A 314 -2.81 2.35 -0.02
N PHE A 315 -3.12 1.51 0.97
CA PHE A 315 -3.34 0.07 0.77
C PHE A 315 -4.54 -0.22 -0.14
N GLY A 316 -5.67 0.45 0.11
CA GLY A 316 -6.88 0.33 -0.69
C GLY A 316 -6.69 0.80 -2.13
N PHE A 317 -6.11 1.98 -2.34
CA PHE A 317 -5.84 2.53 -3.67
C PHE A 317 -4.88 1.64 -4.47
N GLN A 318 -3.82 1.11 -3.85
CA GLN A 318 -2.91 0.19 -4.52
C GLN A 318 -3.66 -1.06 -5.02
N SER A 319 -4.59 -1.56 -4.21
CA SER A 319 -5.40 -2.74 -4.53
C SER A 319 -6.39 -2.48 -5.66
N VAL A 320 -7.13 -1.36 -5.59
CA VAL A 320 -8.08 -0.94 -6.63
C VAL A 320 -7.37 -0.72 -7.97
N ILE A 321 -6.20 -0.05 -7.97
CA ILE A 321 -5.47 0.19 -9.21
C ILE A 321 -4.97 -1.13 -9.80
N ASN A 322 -4.42 -2.04 -9.00
CA ASN A 322 -3.95 -3.34 -9.49
C ASN A 322 -5.11 -4.18 -10.09
N MET A 323 -6.23 -4.29 -9.38
CA MET A 323 -7.40 -5.02 -9.89
C MET A 323 -7.99 -4.33 -11.14
N GLY A 324 -8.04 -3.00 -11.16
CA GLY A 324 -8.49 -2.23 -12.32
C GLY A 324 -7.63 -2.47 -13.56
N VAL A 325 -6.31 -2.60 -13.41
CA VAL A 325 -5.41 -2.99 -14.50
C VAL A 325 -5.69 -4.40 -15.00
N ASN A 326 -5.91 -5.36 -14.09
CA ASN A 326 -6.22 -6.74 -14.44
C ASN A 326 -7.54 -6.89 -15.22
N LEU A 327 -8.49 -5.98 -14.99
CA LEU A 327 -9.81 -5.96 -15.63
C LEU A 327 -9.89 -5.03 -16.84
N GLN A 328 -8.76 -4.47 -17.31
CA GLN A 328 -8.72 -3.47 -18.40
C GLN A 328 -9.53 -2.21 -18.11
N LEU A 329 -9.74 -1.86 -16.84
CA LEU A 329 -10.39 -0.61 -16.42
C LEU A 329 -9.38 0.54 -16.27
N MET A 330 -8.09 0.23 -16.21
CA MET A 330 -6.99 1.20 -16.11
C MET A 330 -5.79 0.78 -16.96
N PRO A 331 -4.97 1.73 -17.44
CA PRO A 331 -3.75 1.41 -18.19
C PRO A 331 -2.76 0.58 -17.37
N ALA A 332 -2.05 -0.35 -18.02
CA ALA A 332 -1.10 -1.26 -17.36
C ALA A 332 -0.04 -0.53 -16.53
N LYS A 333 0.13 -0.99 -15.28
CA LYS A 333 1.15 -0.50 -14.33
C LYS A 333 1.73 -1.68 -13.56
N GLY A 334 3.06 -1.65 -13.35
CA GLY A 334 3.76 -2.67 -12.57
C GLY A 334 3.69 -2.38 -11.07
N MET A 335 2.52 -2.58 -10.47
CA MET A 335 2.31 -2.46 -9.03
C MET A 335 1.74 -3.77 -8.50
N THR A 336 2.33 -4.27 -7.43
CA THR A 336 1.92 -5.52 -6.79
C THR A 336 0.59 -5.37 -6.06
N LEU A 337 -0.27 -6.39 -6.11
CA LEU A 337 -1.43 -6.52 -5.23
C LEU A 337 -0.96 -6.80 -3.79
N PRO A 338 -1.35 -5.99 -2.78
CA PRO A 338 -0.77 -6.12 -1.46
C PRO A 338 -0.98 -7.51 -0.82
N PHE A 339 0.09 -8.08 -0.24
CA PHE A 339 0.19 -9.44 0.32
C PHE A 339 -0.05 -10.63 -0.63
N ILE A 340 -0.71 -10.41 -1.77
CA ILE A 340 -1.06 -11.49 -2.70
C ILE A 340 0.02 -11.66 -3.78
N SER A 341 0.41 -10.57 -4.44
CA SER A 341 1.37 -10.62 -5.55
C SER A 341 2.78 -10.97 -5.09
N TYR A 342 3.55 -11.60 -5.98
CA TYR A 342 4.97 -11.82 -5.75
C TYR A 342 5.76 -10.51 -5.81
N GLY A 343 6.51 -10.21 -4.75
CA GLY A 343 7.37 -9.04 -4.68
C GLY A 343 8.03 -8.92 -3.31
N GLY A 344 9.29 -9.36 -3.19
CA GLY A 344 9.98 -9.45 -1.90
C GLY A 344 10.03 -8.12 -1.13
N SER A 345 10.48 -7.04 -1.76
CA SER A 345 10.55 -5.72 -1.12
C SER A 345 9.17 -5.14 -0.79
N SER A 346 8.21 -5.31 -1.70
CA SER A 346 6.83 -4.85 -1.52
C SER A 346 6.15 -5.56 -0.34
N LEU A 347 6.32 -6.87 -0.22
CA LEU A 347 5.73 -7.66 0.86
C LEU A 347 6.22 -7.21 2.23
N ILE A 348 7.52 -6.93 2.37
CA ILE A 348 8.10 -6.39 3.62
C ILE A 348 7.59 -4.96 3.88
N ALA A 349 7.55 -4.10 2.88
CA ALA A 349 7.07 -2.72 3.04
C ALA A 349 5.58 -2.66 3.45
N ILE A 350 4.73 -3.49 2.85
CA ILE A 350 3.32 -3.62 3.21
C ILE A 350 3.19 -4.21 4.62
N ALA A 351 4.01 -5.20 4.99
CA ALA A 351 4.04 -5.73 6.35
C ALA A 351 4.41 -4.66 7.39
N ILE A 352 5.38 -3.79 7.10
CA ILE A 352 5.70 -2.62 7.93
C ILE A 352 4.47 -1.71 8.04
N SER A 353 3.85 -1.38 6.90
CA SER A 353 2.66 -0.51 6.84
C SER A 353 1.51 -1.04 7.70
N MET A 354 1.17 -2.33 7.57
CA MET A 354 0.09 -2.94 8.33
C MET A 354 0.47 -3.19 9.79
N GLY A 355 1.76 -3.44 10.07
CA GLY A 355 2.28 -3.44 11.44
C GLY A 355 2.08 -2.09 12.12
N MET A 356 2.27 -0.98 11.41
CA MET A 356 1.98 0.37 11.91
C MET A 356 0.48 0.55 12.16
N VAL A 357 -0.40 0.08 11.27
CA VAL A 357 -1.86 0.09 11.49
C VAL A 357 -2.22 -0.67 12.78
N LEU A 358 -1.67 -1.87 12.97
CA LEU A 358 -1.90 -2.66 14.18
C LEU A 358 -1.39 -1.96 15.44
N ALA A 359 -0.20 -1.33 15.39
CA ALA A 359 0.38 -0.58 16.50
C ALA A 359 -0.47 0.62 16.91
N LEU A 360 -0.97 1.37 15.92
CA LEU A 360 -1.74 2.60 16.12
C LEU A 360 -3.18 2.34 16.54
N THR A 361 -3.77 1.22 16.12
CA THR A 361 -5.16 0.84 16.46
C THR A 361 -5.30 0.07 17.79
N ARG A 362 -4.20 -0.18 18.51
CA ARG A 362 -4.24 -0.88 19.81
C ARG A 362 -5.04 -0.09 20.84
N LYS A 363 -5.98 -0.78 21.49
CA LYS A 363 -6.79 -0.21 22.58
C LYS A 363 -5.96 -0.11 23.85
N ARG A 364 -5.43 1.08 24.17
CA ARG A 364 -4.67 1.33 25.40
C ARG A 364 -5.57 1.87 26.52
N PRO A 365 -5.52 1.31 27.75
CA PRO A 365 -6.30 1.80 28.90
C PRO A 365 -5.97 3.24 29.31
N GLU A 366 -4.72 3.69 29.07
CA GLU A 366 -4.22 4.99 29.54
C GLU A 366 -4.86 6.20 28.83
N LYS A 367 -5.20 6.08 27.54
CA LYS A 367 -5.98 7.10 26.82
C LYS A 367 -7.35 7.36 27.47
N ARG A 368 -7.88 6.42 28.26
CA ARG A 368 -9.15 6.56 28.99
C ARG A 368 -8.99 7.27 30.35
N LYS A 369 -7.79 7.29 30.95
CA LYS A 369 -7.53 7.87 32.28
C LYS A 369 -7.20 9.37 32.25
N GLN A 370 -6.53 9.87 31.21
CA GLN A 370 -6.24 11.32 31.09
C GLN A 370 -7.50 12.19 30.92
N VAL A 371 -8.63 11.58 30.54
CA VAL A 371 -9.92 12.27 30.33
C VAL A 371 -10.65 12.53 31.65
N GLY A 372 -10.37 11.77 32.72
CA GLY A 372 -11.06 11.95 34.01
C GLY A 372 -10.62 13.17 34.82
N PHE A 373 -9.42 13.70 34.56
CA PHE A 373 -8.84 14.81 35.34
C PHE A 373 -8.79 16.15 34.60
N SER A 374 -8.77 16.15 33.26
CA SER A 374 -8.69 17.39 32.47
C SER A 374 -10.03 18.13 32.39
N GLY A 375 -11.17 17.43 32.41
CA GLY A 375 -12.51 18.02 32.36
C GLY A 375 -12.96 18.76 33.63
N LEU A 376 -12.26 18.60 34.77
CA LEU A 376 -12.62 19.23 36.04
C LEU A 376 -11.90 20.56 36.30
N SER A 377 -10.91 20.94 35.48
CA SER A 377 -10.07 22.12 35.75
C SER A 377 -10.50 23.41 35.03
N GLN A 378 -11.50 23.36 34.14
CA GLN A 378 -11.88 24.51 33.32
C GLN A 378 -13.06 25.35 33.86
N HIS A 379 -13.60 25.06 35.05
CA HIS A 379 -14.71 25.82 35.66
C HIS A 379 -14.33 26.41 37.03
N ALA A 380 -13.14 27.00 37.16
CA ALA A 380 -12.89 27.97 38.22
C ALA A 380 -13.26 29.36 37.67
N MET A 381 -14.47 29.84 38.02
CA MET A 381 -14.90 31.20 37.73
C MET A 381 -13.94 32.21 38.37
N PRO A 382 -13.62 33.34 37.72
CA PRO A 382 -13.08 34.48 38.45
C PRO A 382 -14.19 35.05 39.34
N ALA A 383 -13.95 35.00 40.65
CA ALA A 383 -14.63 35.86 41.61
C ALA A 383 -13.95 37.24 41.57
N GLU A 384 -14.82 38.26 41.61
CA GLU A 384 -14.57 39.71 41.71
C GLU A 384 -14.15 40.47 40.45
#